data_AF-A0A3M7CJH6-F1
#
_entry.id   AF-A0A3M7CJH6-F1
#
_cell.length_a   1.000
_cell.length_b   1.000
_cell.length_c   1.000
_cell.angle_alpha   90.00
_cell.angle_beta   90.00
_cell.angle_gamma   90.00
#
_symmetry.space_group_name_H-M   'P 1'
#
loop_
_entity.id
_entity.type
_entity.pdbx_description
1 polymer ?
#
loop_
_entity_poly.entity_id
_entity_poly.type
_entity_poly.pdbx_seq_one_letter_code
_entity_poly.pdbx_strand_id
1 'polypeptide(L)'
;MDSAPRVTRSSKRRRVDEIDAEGSKAKGDARDAMSNTNNAVSLGEIEQIDADDQCPICHLLLYRPVVTHCNHAMCESCMAHWADVSVTSQMKIVDVDEEPSEFNPVSGVEAKCPMCRTATSASLDEARSERLRARYPSTWEERKVEEEGDLSRNAAEIQTITVYIGNRHALVRDAEDANVHEWTFFVRPSRTDIIEEVQILLHPTFRPSRIIRQRPPYAIKRYGWGYFTIQAYVILKAGYSWVSNEAEDSPDGASKGMLPLEWTLAFNGFGGKGSMGRFRLKVKNDRDWEDISEEGEQDEAEMRRLVRQYERDGRYQPPEED
;
A
#
# COMPACT_ATOMS: atom_id res chain seq x y z
N MET A 1 -44.53 -19.92 38.26
CA MET A 1 -44.83 -19.47 36.90
C MET A 1 -43.64 -18.63 36.46
N ASP A 2 -42.62 -19.06 35.73
CA ASP A 2 -42.15 -20.32 35.15
C ASP A 2 -40.63 -20.10 34.97
N SER A 3 -39.79 -20.92 35.59
CA SER A 3 -38.97 -21.95 34.93
C SER A 3 -38.06 -21.44 33.78
N ALA A 4 -36.75 -21.46 34.04
CA ALA A 4 -35.66 -21.34 33.06
C ALA A 4 -35.73 -22.47 31.99
N PRO A 5 -34.92 -22.45 30.90
CA PRO A 5 -33.54 -22.95 31.07
C PRO A 5 -32.45 -22.36 30.15
N ARG A 6 -31.23 -22.56 30.65
CA ARG A 6 -29.90 -22.44 30.05
C ARG A 6 -29.67 -23.60 29.06
N VAL A 7 -29.10 -23.35 27.87
CA VAL A 7 -28.62 -24.42 26.97
C VAL A 7 -27.24 -24.07 26.42
N THR A 8 -26.28 -24.92 26.76
CA THR A 8 -24.98 -25.13 26.12
C THR A 8 -25.10 -26.19 25.01
N ARG A 9 -24.22 -26.17 23.99
CA ARG A 9 -23.89 -27.31 23.10
C ARG A 9 -22.67 -26.92 22.25
N SER A 10 -21.48 -27.50 22.44
CA SER A 10 -21.00 -28.87 22.15
C SER A 10 -20.70 -29.14 20.67
N SER A 11 -19.40 -29.04 20.37
CA SER A 11 -18.53 -29.99 19.65
C SER A 11 -19.20 -31.16 18.92
N LYS A 12 -18.92 -31.28 17.61
CA LYS A 12 -19.16 -32.51 16.84
C LYS A 12 -17.93 -32.86 16.00
N ARG A 13 -17.14 -33.81 16.54
CA ARG A 13 -16.20 -34.66 15.79
C ARG A 13 -17.00 -35.64 14.92
N ARG A 14 -16.55 -35.92 13.70
CA ARG A 14 -17.01 -37.07 12.89
C ARG A 14 -15.88 -38.09 12.74
N ARG A 15 -16.14 -39.30 13.22
CA ARG A 15 -15.48 -40.59 12.91
C ARG A 15 -15.83 -40.98 11.46
N VAL A 16 -14.88 -41.47 10.65
CA VAL A 16 -14.51 -42.90 10.42
C VAL A 16 -15.69 -43.75 9.97
N ASP A 17 -15.61 -44.28 8.74
CA ASP A 17 -16.17 -45.57 8.35
C ASP A 17 -15.17 -46.29 7.41
N GLU A 18 -14.66 -47.42 7.89
CA GLU A 18 -14.05 -48.53 7.15
C GLU A 18 -15.16 -49.37 6.49
N ILE A 19 -14.93 -49.88 5.28
CA ILE A 19 -15.58 -51.11 4.79
C ILE A 19 -14.56 -51.92 3.97
N ASP A 20 -14.40 -53.17 4.39
CA ASP A 20 -13.58 -54.26 3.83
C ASP A 20 -14.12 -54.82 2.49
N ALA A 21 -13.25 -55.44 1.68
CA ALA A 21 -13.46 -56.81 1.16
C ALA A 21 -12.32 -57.30 0.23
N GLU A 22 -11.73 -58.43 0.66
CA GLU A 22 -11.05 -59.55 -0.01
C GLU A 22 -11.32 -59.72 -1.53
N GLY A 23 -10.47 -60.28 -2.40
CA GLY A 23 -9.30 -61.14 -2.29
C GLY A 23 -9.30 -62.11 -3.50
N SER A 24 -8.17 -62.36 -4.16
CA SER A 24 -7.95 -63.58 -4.98
C SER A 24 -6.50 -63.71 -5.48
N LYS A 25 -5.90 -64.87 -5.19
CA LYS A 25 -4.58 -65.33 -5.64
C LYS A 25 -4.74 -66.20 -6.89
N ALA A 26 -3.80 -66.10 -7.84
CA ALA A 26 -3.36 -67.25 -8.64
C ALA A 26 -1.92 -67.03 -9.17
N LYS A 27 -1.07 -68.03 -8.98
CA LYS A 27 0.31 -68.16 -9.50
C LYS A 27 0.31 -68.69 -10.93
N GLY A 28 1.32 -68.32 -11.71
CA GLY A 28 1.75 -69.04 -12.92
C GLY A 28 3.12 -68.55 -13.39
N ASP A 29 4.13 -69.41 -13.28
CA ASP A 29 5.49 -69.22 -13.78
C ASP A 29 5.55 -69.41 -15.31
N ALA A 30 6.26 -68.52 -16.03
CA ALA A 30 6.97 -68.88 -17.26
C ALA A 30 8.03 -67.81 -17.59
N ARG A 31 9.24 -68.28 -17.84
CA ARG A 31 10.40 -67.53 -18.34
C ARG A 31 10.18 -67.18 -19.81
N ASP A 32 10.47 -65.96 -20.21
CA ASP A 32 11.14 -65.69 -21.49
C ASP A 32 11.76 -64.28 -21.51
N ALA A 33 12.95 -64.23 -22.10
CA ALA A 33 13.80 -63.05 -22.20
C ALA A 33 13.57 -62.32 -23.53
N MET A 34 14.04 -61.07 -23.55
CA MET A 34 14.38 -60.21 -24.69
C MET A 34 13.39 -59.09 -25.07
N SER A 35 13.73 -57.92 -24.51
CA SER A 35 14.19 -56.73 -25.25
C SER A 35 13.16 -55.75 -25.84
N ASN A 36 13.27 -54.51 -25.35
CA ASN A 36 13.09 -53.21 -26.03
C ASN A 36 11.72 -52.90 -26.64
N THR A 37 11.03 -51.82 -26.27
CA THR A 37 11.51 -50.45 -26.11
C THR A 37 10.57 -49.67 -25.18
N ASN A 38 11.01 -49.38 -23.95
CA ASN A 38 10.36 -48.35 -23.14
C ASN A 38 10.90 -46.99 -23.58
N ASN A 39 10.21 -46.35 -24.52
CA ASN A 39 10.33 -44.92 -24.73
C ASN A 39 9.58 -44.22 -23.57
N ALA A 40 10.17 -44.29 -22.38
CA ALA A 40 9.74 -43.52 -21.23
C ALA A 40 10.14 -42.07 -21.52
N VAL A 41 9.16 -41.29 -21.94
CA VAL A 41 9.20 -39.84 -21.85
C VAL A 41 9.59 -39.54 -20.40
N SER A 42 10.79 -38.99 -20.19
CA SER A 42 11.26 -38.56 -18.88
C SER A 42 10.28 -37.50 -18.37
N LEU A 43 9.37 -37.92 -17.49
CA LEU A 43 8.69 -37.01 -16.57
C LEU A 43 9.79 -36.20 -15.88
N GLY A 44 9.75 -34.88 -16.06
CA GLY A 44 10.81 -33.96 -15.65
C GLY A 44 11.33 -34.28 -14.26
N GLU A 45 12.65 -34.36 -14.13
CA GLU A 45 13.29 -34.47 -12.83
C GLU A 45 12.85 -33.25 -12.00
N ILE A 46 12.03 -33.49 -10.98
CA ILE A 46 11.64 -32.46 -10.03
C ILE A 46 12.94 -32.07 -9.31
N GLU A 47 13.41 -30.85 -9.56
CA GLU A 47 14.60 -30.30 -8.92
C GLU A 47 14.40 -30.30 -7.41
N GLN A 48 15.25 -31.03 -6.68
CA GLN A 48 15.19 -31.05 -5.23
C GLN A 48 15.91 -29.81 -4.68
N ILE A 49 15.12 -28.87 -4.15
CA ILE A 49 15.62 -27.60 -3.61
C ILE A 49 16.25 -27.84 -2.23
N ASP A 50 17.51 -27.40 -2.07
CA ASP A 50 18.22 -27.39 -0.79
C ASP A 50 17.52 -26.50 0.25
N ALA A 51 17.51 -26.89 1.53
CA ALA A 51 16.88 -26.13 2.59
C ALA A 51 17.49 -24.72 2.74
N ASP A 52 18.79 -24.57 2.45
CA ASP A 52 19.48 -23.26 2.49
C ASP A 52 19.10 -22.33 1.32
N ASP A 53 18.48 -22.88 0.28
CA ASP A 53 18.02 -22.16 -0.91
C ASP A 53 16.51 -21.85 -0.86
N GLN A 54 15.82 -22.27 0.20
CA GLN A 54 14.41 -21.99 0.44
C GLN A 54 14.22 -20.66 1.19
N CYS A 55 13.18 -19.93 0.81
CA CYS A 55 12.75 -18.75 1.53
C CYS A 55 12.13 -19.14 2.88
N PRO A 56 12.52 -18.52 4.00
CA PRO A 56 11.93 -18.86 5.31
C PRO A 56 10.48 -18.39 5.48
N ILE A 57 9.94 -17.61 4.54
CA ILE A 57 8.58 -17.05 4.60
C ILE A 57 7.61 -17.88 3.74
N CYS A 58 7.91 -18.05 2.44
CA CYS A 58 7.04 -18.81 1.54
C CYS A 58 7.43 -20.30 1.42
N HIS A 59 8.60 -20.70 1.94
CA HIS A 59 9.13 -22.07 1.85
C HIS A 59 9.38 -22.59 0.42
N LEU A 60 9.38 -21.70 -0.57
CA LEU A 60 9.73 -21.98 -1.97
C LEU A 60 11.18 -21.58 -2.24
N LEU A 61 11.70 -21.92 -3.44
CA LEU A 61 13.00 -21.43 -3.91
C LEU A 61 13.07 -19.90 -3.79
N LEU A 62 14.15 -19.40 -3.19
CA LEU A 62 14.45 -17.97 -3.09
C LEU A 62 14.45 -17.35 -4.50
N TYR A 63 13.48 -16.47 -4.76
CA TYR A 63 13.37 -15.73 -6.01
C TYR A 63 13.72 -14.26 -5.76
N ARG A 64 14.63 -13.72 -6.58
CA ARG A 64 15.22 -12.37 -6.41
C ARG A 64 15.55 -12.09 -4.93
N PRO A 65 16.44 -12.88 -4.31
CA PRO A 65 16.66 -12.80 -2.87
C PRO A 65 17.16 -11.42 -2.44
N VAL A 66 16.67 -10.97 -1.29
CA VAL A 66 17.17 -9.80 -0.58
C VAL A 66 17.83 -10.23 0.71
N VAL A 67 18.88 -9.52 1.12
CA VAL A 67 19.59 -9.72 2.37
C VAL A 67 19.40 -8.51 3.25
N THR A 68 18.94 -8.76 4.47
CA THR A 68 18.79 -7.74 5.53
C THR A 68 20.15 -7.42 6.16
N HIS A 69 20.29 -6.26 6.80
CA HIS A 69 21.55 -5.92 7.51
C HIS A 69 21.90 -6.90 8.64
N CYS A 70 20.90 -7.61 9.16
CA CYS A 70 21.06 -8.65 10.18
C CYS A 70 21.34 -10.02 9.56
N ASN A 71 21.67 -10.03 8.26
CA ASN A 71 22.11 -11.17 7.47
C ASN A 71 21.08 -12.30 7.31
N HIS A 72 19.79 -11.97 7.37
CA HIS A 72 18.72 -12.90 6.97
C HIS A 72 18.33 -12.67 5.51
N ALA A 73 18.08 -13.76 4.79
CA ALA A 73 17.71 -13.76 3.38
C ALA A 73 16.27 -14.25 3.16
N MET A 74 15.58 -13.66 2.21
CA MET A 74 14.21 -14.01 1.78
C MET A 74 13.94 -13.48 0.37
N CYS A 75 12.82 -13.85 -0.25
CA CYS A 75 12.42 -13.27 -1.54
C CYS A 75 12.16 -11.75 -1.40
N GLU A 76 12.42 -11.01 -2.48
CA GLU A 76 12.11 -9.58 -2.57
C GLU A 76 10.64 -9.29 -2.24
N SER A 77 9.72 -10.03 -2.86
CA SER A 77 8.26 -9.94 -2.64
C SER A 77 7.85 -10.24 -1.20
N CYS A 78 8.44 -11.27 -0.59
CA CYS A 78 8.17 -11.62 0.80
C CYS A 78 8.64 -10.54 1.78
N MET A 79 9.83 -9.96 1.56
CA MET A 79 10.28 -8.82 2.35
C MET A 79 9.39 -7.61 2.12
N ALA A 80 8.95 -7.38 0.89
CA ALA A 80 8.10 -6.25 0.54
C ALA A 80 6.75 -6.29 1.26
N HIS A 81 6.06 -7.42 1.15
CA HIS A 81 4.80 -7.65 1.85
C HIS A 81 4.95 -7.49 3.37
N TRP A 82 6.05 -8.01 3.94
CA TRP A 82 6.32 -7.85 5.36
C TRP A 82 6.65 -6.40 5.75
N ALA A 83 7.40 -5.68 4.92
CA ALA A 83 7.68 -4.27 5.12
C ALA A 83 6.36 -3.49 5.16
N ASP A 84 5.44 -3.75 4.23
CA ASP A 84 4.11 -3.14 4.22
C ASP A 84 3.35 -3.42 5.52
N VAL A 85 3.32 -4.66 6.00
CA VAL A 85 2.61 -5.01 7.26
C VAL A 85 3.32 -4.44 8.50
N SER A 86 4.64 -4.33 8.50
CA SER A 86 5.45 -3.93 9.66
C SER A 86 5.67 -2.42 9.78
N VAL A 87 5.35 -1.63 8.74
CA VAL A 87 5.37 -0.17 8.79
C VAL A 87 4.35 0.32 9.82
N THR A 88 4.86 0.95 10.88
CA THR A 88 4.03 1.68 11.82
C THR A 88 3.63 3.02 11.20
N SER A 89 2.34 3.34 11.17
CA SER A 89 1.80 4.64 10.69
C SER A 89 2.18 5.84 11.58
N GLN A 90 3.23 5.71 12.40
CA GLN A 90 3.65 6.73 13.35
C GLN A 90 4.31 7.90 12.62
N MET A 91 3.83 9.11 12.90
CA MET A 91 4.42 10.36 12.43
C MET A 91 5.87 10.49 12.91
N LYS A 92 6.81 10.72 12.01
CA LYS A 92 8.19 11.10 12.34
C LYS A 92 8.45 12.55 11.95
N ILE A 93 8.98 13.37 12.87
CA ILE A 93 9.37 14.75 12.57
C ILE A 93 10.68 14.73 11.78
N VAL A 94 10.70 15.36 10.62
CA VAL A 94 11.83 15.40 9.68
C VAL A 94 12.08 16.82 9.16
N ASP A 95 13.24 17.02 8.51
CA ASP A 95 13.63 18.30 7.93
C ASP A 95 12.65 18.70 6.81
N VAL A 96 12.39 20.00 6.72
CA VAL A 96 11.49 20.61 5.73
C VAL A 96 12.00 20.49 4.28
N ASP A 97 13.28 20.18 4.11
CA ASP A 97 13.95 19.98 2.83
C ASP A 97 13.98 18.50 2.37
N GLU A 98 13.42 17.55 3.14
CA GLU A 98 13.25 16.15 2.69
C GLU A 98 12.23 16.07 1.54
N GLU A 99 12.61 15.43 0.43
CA GLU A 99 11.71 15.20 -0.70
C GLU A 99 10.86 13.94 -0.51
N PRO A 100 9.58 13.95 -0.93
CA PRO A 100 8.77 12.75 -0.90
C PRO A 100 9.31 11.69 -1.85
N SER A 101 9.76 10.56 -1.31
CA SER A 101 10.09 9.36 -2.08
C SER A 101 8.94 8.35 -2.03
N GLU A 102 8.75 7.65 -3.14
CA GLU A 102 7.90 6.47 -3.19
C GLU A 102 8.43 5.43 -2.20
N PHE A 103 7.51 4.74 -1.53
CA PHE A 103 7.88 3.66 -0.63
C PHE A 103 8.46 2.52 -1.45
N ASN A 104 9.77 2.29 -1.33
CA ASN A 104 10.39 1.08 -1.85
C ASN A 104 10.52 0.06 -0.71
N PRO A 105 9.72 -1.02 -0.71
CA PRO A 105 9.74 -2.02 0.36
C PRO A 105 11.11 -2.68 0.57
N VAL A 106 11.94 -2.64 -0.47
CA VAL A 106 13.22 -3.34 -0.56
C VAL A 106 14.37 -2.42 -0.19
N SER A 107 14.29 -1.12 -0.45
CA SER A 107 15.39 -0.18 -0.20
C SER A 107 15.01 0.99 0.71
N GLY A 108 15.81 1.19 1.77
CA GLY A 108 15.74 2.40 2.62
C GLY A 108 14.57 2.47 3.61
N VAL A 109 13.80 1.40 3.76
CA VAL A 109 12.69 1.34 4.72
C VAL A 109 13.18 0.70 6.02
N GLU A 110 13.09 1.44 7.14
CA GLU A 110 13.20 0.87 8.49
C GLU A 110 11.98 -0.02 8.79
N ALA A 111 11.98 -1.24 8.25
CA ALA A 111 11.03 -2.30 8.57
C ALA A 111 11.62 -3.22 9.65
N LYS A 112 10.80 -3.96 10.39
CA LYS A 112 11.34 -4.99 11.28
C LYS A 112 11.68 -6.23 10.46
N CYS A 113 12.84 -6.84 10.65
CA CYS A 113 13.17 -8.11 10.00
C CYS A 113 12.13 -9.20 10.38
N PRO A 114 11.56 -9.96 9.44
CA PRO A 114 10.62 -11.03 9.76
C PRO A 114 11.24 -12.12 10.65
N MET A 115 12.55 -12.37 10.50
CA MET A 115 13.26 -13.44 11.20
C MET A 115 13.64 -13.08 12.62
N CYS A 116 14.16 -11.86 12.84
CA CYS A 116 14.71 -11.46 14.14
C CYS A 116 14.08 -10.20 14.73
N ARG A 117 13.12 -9.58 14.04
CA ARG A 117 12.37 -8.36 14.43
C ARG A 117 13.21 -7.09 14.63
N THR A 118 14.52 -7.17 14.41
CA THR A 118 15.41 -6.00 14.41
C THR A 118 15.02 -5.03 13.29
N ALA A 119 14.93 -3.74 13.59
CA ALA A 119 14.73 -2.70 12.58
C ALA A 119 15.86 -2.78 11.55
N THR A 120 15.52 -2.99 10.28
CA THR A 120 16.46 -3.33 9.21
C THR A 120 16.07 -2.73 7.87
N SER A 121 17.06 -2.65 6.99
CA SER A 121 16.92 -2.41 5.56
C SER A 121 17.34 -3.67 4.81
N ALA A 122 16.79 -3.89 3.63
CA ALA A 122 17.18 -4.98 2.74
C ALA A 122 17.95 -4.45 1.53
N SER A 123 18.69 -5.34 0.87
CA SER A 123 19.34 -5.08 -0.42
C SER A 123 19.31 -6.35 -1.26
N LEU A 124 19.14 -6.21 -2.56
CA LEU A 124 19.17 -7.35 -3.49
C LEU A 124 20.52 -8.08 -3.41
N ASP A 125 20.47 -9.41 -3.39
CA ASP A 125 21.62 -10.30 -3.48
C ASP A 125 21.68 -10.92 -4.87
N GLU A 126 22.21 -10.14 -5.82
CA GLU A 126 22.33 -10.54 -7.23
C GLU A 126 23.19 -11.79 -7.39
N ALA A 127 24.28 -11.90 -6.61
CA ALA A 127 25.16 -13.06 -6.65
C ALA A 127 24.41 -14.34 -6.24
N ARG A 128 23.54 -14.29 -5.23
CA ARG A 128 22.70 -15.45 -4.87
C ARG A 128 21.63 -15.71 -5.90
N SER A 129 21.01 -14.67 -6.46
CA SER A 129 20.06 -14.77 -7.57
C SER A 129 20.65 -15.57 -8.75
N GLU A 130 21.84 -15.20 -9.21
CA GLU A 130 22.55 -15.87 -10.31
C GLU A 130 22.88 -17.33 -10.00
N ARG A 131 23.37 -17.60 -8.78
CA ARG A 131 23.66 -18.99 -8.34
C ARG A 131 22.41 -19.86 -8.33
N LEU A 132 21.30 -19.35 -7.80
CA LEU A 132 20.03 -20.09 -7.72
C LEU A 132 19.45 -20.34 -9.11
N ARG A 133 19.48 -19.35 -10.00
CA ARG A 133 19.05 -19.51 -11.39
C ARG A 133 19.87 -20.55 -12.15
N ALA A 134 21.18 -20.61 -11.90
CA ALA A 134 22.05 -21.62 -12.52
C ALA A 134 21.84 -23.03 -11.94
N ARG A 135 21.57 -23.14 -10.64
CA ARG A 135 21.41 -24.41 -9.92
C ARG A 135 20.02 -25.03 -10.12
N TYR A 136 18.98 -24.21 -10.23
CA TYR A 136 17.57 -24.63 -10.31
C TYR A 136 16.84 -23.93 -11.48
N PRO A 137 17.25 -24.16 -12.73
CA PRO A 137 16.75 -23.41 -13.87
C PRO A 137 15.24 -23.60 -14.13
N SER A 138 14.70 -24.80 -13.92
CA SER A 138 13.27 -25.05 -14.16
C SER A 138 12.41 -24.41 -13.05
N THR A 139 12.76 -24.66 -11.79
CA THR A 139 12.08 -24.07 -10.63
C THR A 139 12.16 -22.53 -10.65
N TRP A 140 13.29 -21.97 -11.10
CA TRP A 140 13.45 -20.52 -11.20
C TRP A 140 12.48 -19.88 -12.19
N GLU A 141 12.26 -20.51 -13.34
CA GLU A 141 11.31 -19.98 -14.33
C GLU A 141 9.86 -20.11 -13.86
N GLU A 142 9.51 -21.21 -13.18
CA GLU A 142 8.20 -21.35 -12.52
C GLU A 142 7.97 -20.23 -11.51
N ARG A 143 8.95 -19.98 -10.63
CA ARG A 143 8.89 -18.88 -9.65
C ARG A 143 8.76 -17.52 -10.31
N LYS A 144 9.40 -17.29 -11.47
CA LYS A 144 9.26 -16.04 -12.23
C LYS A 144 7.82 -15.84 -12.71
N VAL A 145 7.18 -16.88 -13.26
CA VAL A 145 5.78 -16.81 -13.71
C VAL A 145 4.83 -16.57 -12.54
N GLU A 146 5.04 -17.27 -11.42
CA GLU A 146 4.26 -17.07 -10.20
C GLU A 146 4.36 -15.63 -9.69
N GLU A 147 5.57 -15.08 -9.60
CA GLU A 147 5.81 -13.72 -9.11
C GLU A 147 5.27 -12.65 -10.07
N GLU A 148 5.41 -12.83 -11.38
CA GLU A 148 4.77 -11.94 -12.38
C GLU A 148 3.23 -11.96 -12.26
N GLY A 149 2.65 -13.14 -12.00
CA GLY A 149 1.21 -13.31 -11.75
C GLY A 149 0.75 -12.69 -10.43
N ASP A 150 1.51 -12.89 -9.35
CA ASP A 150 1.20 -12.35 -8.03
C ASP A 150 1.41 -10.85 -7.95
N LEU A 151 2.40 -10.28 -8.64
CA LEU A 151 2.55 -8.82 -8.74
C LEU A 151 1.33 -8.19 -9.44
N SER A 152 0.78 -8.85 -10.47
CA SER A 152 -0.44 -8.40 -11.13
C SER A 152 -1.66 -8.46 -10.20
N ARG A 153 -1.73 -9.44 -9.29
CA ARG A 153 -2.82 -9.56 -8.30
C ARG A 153 -2.66 -8.61 -7.12
N ASN A 154 -1.44 -8.47 -6.60
CA ASN A 154 -1.14 -7.65 -5.43
C ASN A 154 -1.10 -6.14 -5.74
N ALA A 155 -0.90 -5.73 -7.00
CA ALA A 155 -1.03 -4.32 -7.40
C ALA A 155 -2.42 -3.73 -7.08
N ALA A 156 -3.44 -4.59 -6.95
CA ALA A 156 -4.79 -4.24 -6.56
C ALA A 156 -5.00 -4.03 -5.05
N GLU A 157 -4.17 -4.62 -4.18
CA GLU A 157 -4.62 -5.01 -2.83
C GLU A 157 -3.96 -4.26 -1.65
N ILE A 158 -3.86 -2.92 -1.71
CA ILE A 158 -3.29 -2.01 -0.68
C ILE A 158 -1.84 -1.61 -0.98
N GLN A 159 -1.63 -0.30 -1.08
CA GLN A 159 -0.36 0.32 -1.41
C GLN A 159 0.05 1.29 -0.29
N THR A 160 1.33 1.32 0.05
CA THR A 160 1.88 2.26 1.04
C THR A 160 2.29 3.56 0.34
N ILE A 161 1.78 4.70 0.80
CA ILE A 161 2.17 6.03 0.35
C ILE A 161 2.77 6.86 1.49
N THR A 162 3.71 7.73 1.16
CA THR A 162 4.30 8.66 2.12
C THR A 162 3.59 10.01 2.00
N VAL A 163 3.11 10.56 3.12
CA VAL A 163 2.52 11.91 3.15
C VAL A 163 3.29 12.77 4.13
N TYR A 164 3.78 13.90 3.66
CA TYR A 164 4.39 14.92 4.49
C TYR A 164 3.41 16.04 4.75
N ILE A 165 3.27 16.42 6.02
CA ILE A 165 2.48 17.59 6.45
C ILE A 165 3.40 18.48 7.28
N GLY A 166 3.43 19.77 6.98
CA GLY A 166 4.36 20.64 7.68
C GLY A 166 4.26 22.09 7.29
N ASN A 167 5.23 22.86 7.77
CA ASN A 167 5.35 24.26 7.39
C ASN A 167 6.81 24.70 7.21
N ARG A 168 7.01 25.57 6.22
CA ARG A 168 8.19 26.44 6.16
C ARG A 168 7.93 27.72 6.95
N HIS A 169 9.00 28.33 7.45
CA HIS A 169 8.98 29.56 8.20
C HIS A 169 10.15 30.46 7.79
N ALA A 170 9.90 31.75 7.71
CA ALA A 170 10.90 32.79 7.55
C ALA A 170 10.49 34.04 8.35
N LEU A 171 11.47 34.70 8.98
CA LEU A 171 11.26 35.99 9.63
C LEU A 171 11.38 37.12 8.60
N VAL A 172 10.33 37.92 8.47
CA VAL A 172 10.31 39.12 7.65
C VAL A 172 10.65 40.31 8.54
N ARG A 173 11.86 40.85 8.37
CA ARG A 173 12.44 41.88 9.26
C ARG A 173 11.92 43.30 8.99
N ASP A 174 11.32 43.54 7.83
CA ASP A 174 10.86 44.87 7.39
C ASP A 174 9.33 45.02 7.46
N ALA A 175 8.63 44.16 8.21
CA ALA A 175 7.19 44.30 8.40
C ALA A 175 6.92 45.42 9.42
N GLU A 176 6.28 46.50 8.97
CA GLU A 176 5.77 47.58 9.85
C GLU A 176 4.68 47.08 10.82
N ASP A 177 4.10 45.90 10.54
CA ASP A 177 3.07 45.23 11.31
C ASP A 177 3.62 44.09 12.20
N ALA A 178 2.88 43.73 13.25
CA ALA A 178 3.19 42.60 14.15
C ALA A 178 3.24 41.21 13.48
N ASN A 179 2.94 41.10 12.18
CA ASN A 179 2.92 39.88 11.38
C ASN A 179 4.30 39.56 10.77
N VAL A 180 5.31 39.42 11.63
CA VAL A 180 6.73 39.23 11.23
C VAL A 180 7.06 37.80 10.80
N HIS A 181 6.16 36.83 11.04
CA HIS A 181 6.39 35.43 10.67
C HIS A 181 5.69 35.12 9.36
N GLU A 182 6.45 34.96 8.28
CA GLU A 182 5.96 34.30 7.07
C GLU A 182 6.00 32.79 7.29
N TRP A 183 4.87 32.13 7.07
CA TRP A 183 4.80 30.68 7.10
C TRP A 183 4.10 30.14 5.86
N THR A 184 4.58 28.99 5.40
CA THR A 184 3.98 28.26 4.28
C THR A 184 3.63 26.87 4.76
N PHE A 185 2.34 26.63 5.02
CA PHE A 185 1.82 25.30 5.31
C PHE A 185 1.69 24.49 4.03
N PHE A 186 1.98 23.19 4.08
CA PHE A 186 1.87 22.30 2.94
C PHE A 186 1.50 20.88 3.34
N VAL A 187 0.87 20.18 2.39
CA VAL A 187 0.74 18.72 2.35
C VAL A 187 1.44 18.23 1.07
N ARG A 188 2.31 17.23 1.19
CA ARG A 188 3.10 16.68 0.09
C ARG A 188 3.02 15.16 0.11
N PRO A 189 2.06 14.56 -0.62
CA PRO A 189 2.02 13.12 -0.81
C PRO A 189 3.08 12.69 -1.82
N SER A 190 3.62 11.47 -1.68
CA SER A 190 4.54 10.85 -2.65
C SER A 190 3.85 10.55 -3.98
N ARG A 191 2.52 10.39 -3.96
CA ARG A 191 1.67 10.18 -5.13
C ARG A 191 0.56 11.20 -5.18
N THR A 192 0.50 11.96 -6.27
CA THR A 192 -0.50 13.01 -6.50
C THR A 192 -1.61 12.56 -7.45
N ASP A 193 -1.38 11.48 -8.20
CA ASP A 193 -2.30 10.91 -9.18
C ASP A 193 -3.56 10.31 -8.54
N ILE A 194 -3.49 9.88 -7.28
CA ILE A 194 -4.61 9.30 -6.52
C ILE A 194 -5.34 10.32 -5.63
N ILE A 195 -4.85 11.56 -5.55
CA ILE A 195 -5.40 12.61 -4.70
C ILE A 195 -6.39 13.43 -5.52
N GLU A 196 -7.62 13.54 -5.03
CA GLU A 196 -8.64 14.41 -5.62
C GLU A 196 -8.41 15.85 -5.18
N GLU A 197 -8.32 16.07 -3.87
CA GLU A 197 -8.06 17.39 -3.31
C GLU A 197 -7.52 17.35 -1.88
N VAL A 198 -6.93 18.48 -1.48
CA VAL A 198 -6.55 18.76 -0.10
C VAL A 198 -7.33 19.98 0.38
N GLN A 199 -8.08 19.81 1.46
CA GLN A 199 -8.80 20.91 2.13
C GLN A 199 -8.05 21.36 3.37
N ILE A 200 -7.58 22.60 3.38
CA ILE A 200 -6.82 23.20 4.47
C ILE A 200 -7.76 24.09 5.29
N LEU A 201 -7.93 23.77 6.57
CA LEU A 201 -8.70 24.56 7.53
C LEU A 201 -7.76 25.39 8.40
N LEU A 202 -7.79 26.70 8.17
CA LEU A 202 -7.15 27.70 9.01
C LEU A 202 -8.09 28.16 10.11
N HIS A 203 -7.51 28.81 11.13
CA HIS A 203 -8.27 29.47 12.17
C HIS A 203 -9.30 30.47 11.57
N PRO A 204 -10.51 30.64 12.15
CA PRO A 204 -11.57 31.49 11.61
C PRO A 204 -11.21 32.98 11.44
N THR A 205 -10.09 33.46 11.99
CA THR A 205 -9.58 34.83 11.78
C THR A 205 -8.99 35.01 10.39
N PHE A 206 -8.60 33.94 9.70
CA PHE A 206 -8.12 34.01 8.32
C PHE A 206 -9.28 34.08 7.33
N ARG A 207 -9.08 34.81 6.23
CA ARG A 207 -10.04 34.94 5.13
C ARG A 207 -9.36 34.61 3.80
N PRO A 208 -9.85 33.62 3.04
CA PRO A 208 -10.76 32.56 3.49
C PRO A 208 -10.10 31.66 4.56
N SER A 209 -10.89 31.12 5.50
CA SER A 209 -10.42 30.17 6.52
C SER A 209 -10.40 28.72 6.00
N ARG A 210 -11.18 28.39 4.98
CA ARG A 210 -11.15 27.11 4.27
C ARG A 210 -10.54 27.31 2.89
N ILE A 211 -9.47 26.58 2.60
CA ILE A 211 -8.79 26.60 1.31
C ILE A 211 -8.85 25.21 0.71
N ILE A 212 -9.32 25.10 -0.52
CA ILE A 212 -9.37 23.82 -1.26
C ILE A 212 -8.28 23.86 -2.34
N ARG A 213 -7.54 22.77 -2.48
CA ARG A 213 -6.47 22.59 -3.47
C ARG A 213 -6.65 21.26 -4.19
N GLN A 214 -7.11 21.31 -5.43
CA GLN A 214 -7.32 20.12 -6.28
C GLN A 214 -6.07 19.70 -7.04
N ARG A 215 -5.03 20.54 -7.09
CA ARG A 215 -3.78 20.26 -7.81
C ARG A 215 -2.56 20.61 -6.96
N PRO A 216 -1.45 19.88 -7.12
CA PRO A 216 -0.19 20.25 -6.48
C PRO A 216 0.31 21.60 -7.03
N PRO A 217 1.04 22.40 -6.22
CA PRO A 217 1.38 22.14 -4.82
C PRO A 217 0.20 22.41 -3.86
N TYR A 218 -0.07 21.47 -2.95
CA TYR A 218 -1.11 21.61 -1.91
C TYR A 218 -0.60 22.46 -0.74
N ALA A 219 -0.39 23.75 -1.00
CA ALA A 219 0.22 24.67 -0.06
C ALA A 219 -0.53 26.01 0.05
N ILE A 220 -0.31 26.68 1.19
CA ILE A 220 -0.78 28.04 1.45
C ILE A 220 0.29 28.84 2.19
N LYS A 221 0.50 30.08 1.76
CA LYS A 221 1.40 31.05 2.38
C LYS A 221 0.60 32.15 3.07
N ARG A 222 0.98 32.50 4.29
CA ARG A 222 0.36 33.54 5.12
C ARG A 222 1.37 34.15 6.08
N TYR A 223 0.98 35.27 6.67
CA TYR A 223 1.70 35.93 7.75
C TYR A 223 0.94 35.76 9.07
N GLY A 224 1.67 35.72 10.17
CA GLY A 224 1.07 35.67 11.50
C GLY A 224 2.07 35.97 12.60
N TRP A 225 1.59 35.92 13.84
CA TRP A 225 2.35 36.28 15.04
C TRP A 225 2.51 35.12 16.03
N GLY A 226 1.95 33.94 15.74
CA GLY A 226 1.92 32.82 16.67
C GLY A 226 1.80 31.45 16.01
N TYR A 227 1.91 30.41 16.83
CA TYR A 227 1.70 29.01 16.46
C TYR A 227 0.25 28.62 16.69
N PHE A 228 -0.32 27.87 15.76
CA PHE A 228 -1.64 27.27 15.89
C PHE A 228 -1.69 25.98 15.09
N THR A 229 -2.68 25.14 15.38
CA THR A 229 -2.90 23.87 14.69
C THR A 229 -3.73 24.10 13.44
N ILE A 230 -3.24 23.59 12.31
CA ILE A 230 -3.94 23.56 11.04
C ILE A 230 -4.41 22.13 10.81
N GLN A 231 -5.69 21.99 10.50
CA GLN A 231 -6.26 20.72 10.06
C GLN A 231 -6.27 20.67 8.54
N ALA A 232 -5.87 19.54 7.96
CA ALA A 232 -5.91 19.29 6.53
C ALA A 232 -6.62 17.97 6.26
N TYR A 233 -7.59 17.97 5.36
CA TYR A 233 -8.22 16.74 4.87
C TYR A 233 -7.60 16.37 3.53
N VAL A 234 -7.10 15.15 3.43
CA VAL A 234 -6.58 14.58 2.18
C VAL A 234 -7.64 13.65 1.60
N ILE A 235 -8.21 14.04 0.48
CA ILE A 235 -9.32 13.32 -0.17
C ILE A 235 -8.76 12.57 -1.37
N LEU A 236 -9.02 11.26 -1.41
CA LEU A 236 -8.63 10.38 -2.51
C LEU A 236 -9.65 10.43 -3.64
N LYS A 237 -9.21 10.13 -4.85
CA LYS A 237 -10.11 9.95 -6.01
C LYS A 237 -11.00 8.73 -5.82
N ALA A 238 -12.15 8.73 -6.49
CA ALA A 238 -13.05 7.58 -6.57
C ALA A 238 -12.32 6.27 -6.95
N GLY A 239 -12.64 5.20 -6.24
CA GLY A 239 -11.99 3.90 -6.33
C GLY A 239 -10.78 3.73 -5.39
N TYR A 240 -10.43 4.73 -4.58
CA TYR A 240 -9.39 4.61 -3.55
C TYR A 240 -9.94 4.87 -2.15
N SER A 241 -9.44 4.12 -1.17
CA SER A 241 -9.84 4.27 0.23
C SER A 241 -8.64 4.20 1.19
N TRP A 242 -8.66 5.00 2.25
CA TRP A 242 -7.61 4.98 3.26
C TRP A 242 -7.75 3.76 4.19
N VAL A 243 -6.65 3.01 4.35
CA VAL A 243 -6.54 1.95 5.37
C VAL A 243 -6.05 2.57 6.67
N SER A 244 -6.87 3.45 7.23
CA SER A 244 -6.68 4.07 8.54
C SER A 244 -7.95 3.96 9.38
N ASN A 245 -7.80 3.96 10.70
CA ASN A 245 -8.93 4.06 11.63
C ASN A 245 -9.39 5.51 11.80
N GLU A 246 -8.53 6.47 11.47
CA GLU A 246 -8.83 7.90 11.50
C GLU A 246 -9.47 8.38 10.20
N ALA A 247 -9.55 7.52 9.18
CA ALA A 247 -10.19 7.85 7.91
C ALA A 247 -11.70 7.98 8.06
N GLU A 248 -12.24 8.99 7.39
CA GLU A 248 -13.65 9.36 7.36
C GLU A 248 -14.19 9.21 5.93
N ASP A 249 -15.51 9.14 5.81
CA ASP A 249 -16.16 9.12 4.50
C ASP A 249 -15.98 10.48 3.82
N SER A 250 -15.69 10.47 2.53
CA SER A 250 -15.51 11.70 1.77
C SER A 250 -16.85 12.45 1.57
N PRO A 251 -16.82 13.75 1.27
CA PRO A 251 -18.04 14.55 1.07
C PRO A 251 -18.97 14.03 -0.03
N ASP A 252 -18.46 13.25 -0.97
CA ASP A 252 -19.21 12.60 -2.05
C ASP A 252 -19.70 11.19 -1.68
N GLY A 253 -19.45 10.73 -0.45
CA GLY A 253 -19.99 9.48 0.10
C GLY A 253 -19.07 8.27 -0.05
N ALA A 254 -17.84 8.42 -0.54
CA ALA A 254 -16.91 7.30 -0.64
C ALA A 254 -16.40 6.90 0.75
N SER A 255 -16.56 5.61 1.07
CA SER A 255 -16.18 5.10 2.39
C SER A 255 -14.68 5.26 2.62
N LYS A 256 -14.30 5.87 3.75
CA LYS A 256 -12.89 6.15 4.08
C LYS A 256 -12.11 6.89 2.97
N GLY A 257 -12.78 7.67 2.13
CA GLY A 257 -12.14 8.44 1.06
C GLY A 257 -11.35 9.66 1.57
N MET A 258 -11.52 10.05 2.82
CA MET A 258 -10.93 11.25 3.42
C MET A 258 -10.07 10.92 4.65
N LEU A 259 -8.88 11.50 4.74
CA LEU A 259 -8.03 11.38 5.93
C LEU A 259 -7.78 12.75 6.56
N PRO A 260 -8.25 13.01 7.79
CA PRO A 260 -7.88 14.17 8.56
C PRO A 260 -6.43 14.06 9.05
N LEU A 261 -5.65 15.12 8.82
CA LEU A 261 -4.30 15.29 9.33
C LEU A 261 -4.23 16.62 10.10
N GLU A 262 -3.46 16.64 11.18
CA GLU A 262 -3.27 17.84 12.00
C GLU A 262 -1.79 18.19 12.10
N TRP A 263 -1.50 19.49 12.06
CA TRP A 263 -0.15 19.99 12.24
C TRP A 263 -0.13 21.31 12.98
N THR A 264 0.63 21.36 14.06
CA THR A 264 0.93 22.60 14.77
C THR A 264 2.13 23.29 14.13
N LEU A 265 1.94 24.54 13.70
CA LEU A 265 3.01 25.32 13.08
C LEU A 265 4.27 25.33 13.96
N ALA A 266 5.39 24.93 13.38
CA ALA A 266 6.70 24.94 14.00
C ALA A 266 7.56 26.01 13.35
N PHE A 267 8.01 27.01 14.12
CA PHE A 267 8.88 28.08 13.61
C PHE A 267 10.35 27.87 13.99
N ASN A 268 10.61 27.13 15.06
CA ASN A 268 11.97 26.90 15.58
C ASN A 268 12.63 25.62 15.00
N GLY A 269 11.89 24.86 14.20
CA GLY A 269 12.38 23.63 13.57
C GLY A 269 13.59 23.87 12.67
N PHE A 270 14.55 22.95 12.72
CA PHE A 270 15.69 22.84 11.79
C PHE A 270 16.38 24.19 11.49
N GLY A 271 16.74 24.94 12.55
CA GLY A 271 17.43 26.23 12.41
C GLY A 271 16.51 27.40 12.06
N GLY A 272 15.22 27.30 12.40
CA GLY A 272 14.24 28.36 12.16
C GLY A 272 13.52 28.28 10.82
N LYS A 273 13.79 27.25 10.02
CA LYS A 273 13.14 27.01 8.71
C LYS A 273 11.75 26.41 8.82
N GLY A 274 11.40 25.88 9.99
CA GLY A 274 10.19 25.12 10.24
C GLY A 274 10.43 23.61 10.26
N SER A 275 9.36 22.82 10.34
CA SER A 275 9.42 21.36 10.43
C SER A 275 8.31 20.71 9.60
N MET A 276 8.45 19.43 9.32
CA MET A 276 7.36 18.61 8.80
C MET A 276 7.30 17.23 9.48
N GLY A 277 6.11 16.64 9.49
CA GLY A 277 5.85 15.27 9.88
C GLY A 277 5.73 14.38 8.66
N ARG A 278 6.42 13.24 8.68
CA ARG A 278 6.31 12.18 7.68
C ARG A 278 5.39 11.08 8.19
N PHE A 279 4.34 10.81 7.43
CA PHE A 279 3.41 9.70 7.64
C PHE A 279 3.63 8.64 6.56
N ARG A 280 3.64 7.37 6.96
CA ARG A 280 3.52 6.24 6.02
C ARG A 280 2.11 5.68 6.19
N LEU A 281 1.31 5.83 5.15
CA LEU A 281 -0.11 5.54 5.15
C LEU A 281 -0.41 4.47 4.11
N LYS A 282 -1.49 3.74 4.31
CA LYS A 282 -1.93 2.67 3.40
C LYS A 282 -3.19 3.11 2.67
N VAL A 283 -3.25 2.86 1.38
CA VAL A 283 -4.39 3.15 0.52
C VAL A 283 -4.77 1.87 -0.23
N LYS A 284 -6.04 1.51 -0.22
CA LYS A 284 -6.59 0.41 -1.00
C LYS A 284 -7.12 0.94 -2.33
N ASN A 285 -6.97 0.16 -3.40
CA ASN A 285 -7.62 0.40 -4.68
C ASN A 285 -8.80 -0.57 -4.79
N ASP A 286 -10.01 -0.04 -4.87
CA ASP A 286 -11.25 -0.82 -4.92
C ASP A 286 -11.74 -1.07 -6.36
N ARG A 287 -11.00 -0.61 -7.38
CA ARG A 287 -11.38 -0.66 -8.81
C ARG A 287 -11.50 -2.07 -9.43
N ASP A 288 -11.15 -3.13 -8.70
CA ASP A 288 -11.24 -4.51 -9.21
C ASP A 288 -12.60 -5.19 -8.90
N TRP A 289 -13.56 -4.51 -8.27
CA TRP A 289 -14.81 -5.13 -7.78
C TRP A 289 -16.12 -4.66 -8.42
N GLU A 290 -16.10 -3.71 -9.35
CA GLU A 290 -17.31 -3.28 -10.05
C GLU A 290 -17.35 -3.84 -11.48
N ASP A 291 -18.32 -4.72 -11.71
CA ASP A 291 -18.74 -5.22 -13.02
C ASP A 291 -18.80 -4.07 -14.04
N ILE A 292 -18.39 -4.37 -15.26
CA ILE A 292 -18.34 -3.54 -16.49
C ILE A 292 -19.68 -2.81 -16.81
N SER A 293 -20.75 -3.04 -16.05
CA SER A 293 -22.05 -2.37 -16.19
C SER A 293 -22.15 -0.97 -15.55
N GLU A 294 -21.28 -0.60 -14.60
CA GLU A 294 -21.36 0.71 -13.91
C GLU A 294 -20.59 1.85 -14.62
N GLU A 295 -19.75 1.53 -15.62
CA GLU A 295 -19.04 2.54 -16.44
C GLU A 295 -20.00 3.59 -17.05
N GLY A 296 -21.21 3.19 -17.44
CA GLY A 296 -22.20 4.11 -18.01
C GLY A 296 -22.82 5.09 -17.02
N GLU A 297 -22.94 4.73 -15.74
CA GLU A 297 -23.49 5.60 -14.69
C GLU A 297 -22.42 6.53 -14.12
N GLN A 298 -21.17 6.06 -14.04
CA GLN A 298 -20.02 6.82 -13.57
C GLN A 298 -19.56 7.88 -14.59
N ASP A 299 -19.56 7.55 -15.90
CA ASP A 299 -19.34 8.53 -16.97
C ASP A 299 -20.39 9.65 -16.93
N GLU A 300 -21.65 9.32 -16.65
CA GLU A 300 -22.72 10.32 -16.56
C GLU A 300 -22.57 11.24 -15.33
N ALA A 301 -21.97 10.76 -14.25
CA ALA A 301 -21.65 11.55 -13.07
C ALA A 301 -20.44 12.46 -13.31
N GLU A 302 -19.39 11.98 -13.97
CA GLU A 302 -18.21 12.76 -14.34
C GLU A 302 -18.57 13.85 -15.36
N MET A 303 -19.39 13.51 -16.37
CA MET A 303 -19.89 14.43 -17.38
C MET A 303 -20.81 15.49 -16.76
N ARG A 304 -21.70 15.13 -15.81
CA ARG A 304 -22.50 16.09 -15.03
C ARG A 304 -21.65 17.03 -14.16
N ARG A 305 -20.53 16.55 -13.61
CA ARG A 305 -19.57 17.37 -12.84
C ARG A 305 -18.85 18.35 -13.77
N LEU A 306 -18.44 17.91 -14.95
CA LEU A 306 -17.79 18.73 -15.98
C LEU A 306 -18.72 19.86 -16.46
N VAL A 307 -19.98 19.54 -16.79
CA VAL A 307 -20.97 20.52 -17.26
C VAL A 307 -21.25 21.60 -16.20
N ARG A 308 -21.44 21.21 -14.93
CA ARG A 308 -21.62 22.18 -13.82
C ARG A 308 -20.42 23.10 -13.62
N GLN A 309 -19.22 22.64 -13.93
CA GLN A 309 -18.01 23.44 -13.87
C GLN A 309 -17.95 24.47 -15.01
N TYR A 310 -18.26 24.07 -16.25
CA TYR A 310 -18.30 25.00 -17.38
C TYR A 310 -19.42 26.05 -17.25
N GLU A 311 -20.57 25.71 -16.64
CA GLU A 311 -21.64 26.66 -16.32
C GLU A 311 -21.21 27.69 -15.26
N ARG A 312 -20.51 27.24 -14.20
CA ARG A 312 -20.02 28.11 -13.12
C ARG A 312 -18.94 29.09 -13.58
N ASP A 313 -18.08 28.65 -14.50
CA ASP A 313 -17.00 29.45 -15.06
C ASP A 313 -17.44 30.31 -16.27
N GLY A 314 -18.73 30.25 -16.65
CA GLY A 314 -19.32 31.03 -17.76
C GLY A 314 -18.82 30.62 -19.15
N ARG A 315 -18.34 29.38 -19.30
CA ARG A 315 -17.73 28.85 -20.53
C ARG A 315 -18.59 27.80 -21.25
N TYR A 316 -19.74 27.42 -20.68
CA TYR A 316 -20.74 26.59 -21.34
C TYR A 316 -21.86 27.47 -21.89
N GLN A 317 -22.23 27.24 -23.15
CA GLN A 317 -23.48 27.75 -23.71
C GLN A 317 -24.23 26.51 -24.22
N PRO A 318 -25.38 26.16 -23.63
CA PRO A 318 -26.13 25.00 -24.09
C PRO A 318 -26.56 25.22 -25.54
N PRO A 319 -26.60 24.16 -26.37
CA PRO A 319 -27.13 24.26 -27.72
C PRO A 319 -28.58 24.76 -27.66
N GLU A 320 -28.92 25.74 -28.50
CA GLU A 320 -30.30 26.20 -28.65
C GLU A 320 -31.14 25.02 -29.13
N GLU A 321 -32.18 24.69 -28.37
CA GLU A 321 -33.15 23.66 -28.74
C GLU A 321 -33.99 24.16 -29.92
N ASP A 322 -33.89 23.50 -31.08
CA ASP A 322 -34.83 23.62 -32.21
C ASP A 322 -36.15 22.88 -31.93
#